data_AF-A0A514WSU9-F1
#
_entry.id   AF-A0A514WSU9-F1
#
_cell.length_a   1.000
_cell.length_b   1.000
_cell.length_c   1.000
_cell.angle_alpha   90.00
_cell.angle_beta   90.00
_cell.angle_gamma   90.00
#
_symmetry.space_group_name_H-M   'P 1'
#
loop_
_entity.id
_entity.type
_entity.pdbx_description
1 polymer ?
#
loop_
_entity_poly.entity_id
_entity_poly.type
_entity_poly.pdbx_seq_one_letter_code
_entity_poly.pdbx_strand_id
1 'polypeptide(L)'
;MFKFVVFAFLVVTFSFPLYYDADRIFTHGPTSREPAQAPFHSATEEEMANPRCVNQDHVRRNNVQNFLKKYSDLSNVELPAVYEVAGIRFEDEHPELIYRFMQLVTLPTGPASYFANVNYKEDQVKKAFGEARGCTKVLCAVQRIFGQEEGPLILLLLTEYDLNLSHLVWGNADKWKASEIRDVMKAIEAVPSFLLPLDLNQKMTHFKRGYGYANGEGTIANASIEVFDVWNNETQPVRQYSIYHEFGHNWAALHSNSMDVSPEWLRVSGWESSEAKKGQSKHDLDWRLHPGSKSVSIYAKTNPFEDFAESVSAYRYAPQRLKQVSAEKYKFVKDVVYGGIEFTGACPDYKQSPYEKDFLAFDGKADAKFVTKISGSCFNQNLKMLEEPSLKSGFLSCLSIEAAKEVLNQKGMTHEQGNNPLALYNSIEYARVRFPAVERAGVSNLKDLVAKVEKPHMKAFQEAVQSKDCDHAFDYKATEAQAKELGVEKFQIYFAVQKLNKRICRQYLDSGERRVTADNFKEKLGIFF
;
A
#
# COMPACT_ATOMS: atom_id res chain seq x y z
N MET A 1 -16.08 -43.71 -29.55
CA MET A 1 -16.85 -42.58 -28.96
C MET A 1 -16.42 -42.41 -27.51
N PHE A 2 -15.42 -41.58 -27.24
CA PHE A 2 -15.03 -41.22 -25.87
C PHE A 2 -15.63 -39.86 -25.53
N LYS A 3 -16.49 -39.81 -24.52
CA LYS A 3 -17.04 -38.56 -23.97
C LYS A 3 -16.05 -38.03 -22.93
N PHE A 4 -15.47 -36.87 -23.20
CA PHE A 4 -14.74 -36.09 -22.20
C PHE A 4 -15.74 -35.39 -21.28
N VAL A 5 -15.62 -35.63 -19.97
CA VAL A 5 -16.28 -34.83 -18.94
C VAL A 5 -15.25 -33.79 -18.51
N VAL A 6 -15.51 -32.52 -18.85
CA VAL A 6 -14.71 -31.38 -18.39
C VAL A 6 -15.31 -30.91 -17.06
N PHE A 7 -14.55 -31.04 -15.97
CA PHE A 7 -14.86 -30.36 -14.71
C PHE A 7 -14.41 -28.90 -14.82
N ALA A 8 -15.38 -27.98 -14.89
CA ALA A 8 -15.11 -26.56 -14.74
C ALA A 8 -14.98 -26.23 -13.24
N PHE A 9 -13.78 -25.85 -12.81
CA PHE A 9 -13.57 -25.22 -11.51
C PHE A 9 -14.04 -23.77 -11.61
N LEU A 10 -15.13 -23.45 -10.90
CA LEU A 10 -15.63 -22.10 -10.75
C LEU A 10 -14.77 -21.39 -9.67
N VAL A 11 -13.71 -20.73 -10.09
CA VAL A 11 -13.00 -19.77 -9.21
C VAL A 11 -13.81 -18.48 -9.22
N VAL A 12 -14.53 -18.21 -8.12
CA VAL A 12 -15.20 -16.93 -7.93
C VAL A 12 -14.14 -15.90 -7.53
N THR A 13 -13.63 -15.17 -8.52
CA THR A 13 -12.82 -13.97 -8.28
C THR A 13 -13.75 -12.78 -8.06
N PHE A 14 -13.73 -12.22 -6.85
CA PHE A 14 -14.37 -10.93 -6.58
C PHE A 14 -13.56 -9.85 -7.31
N SER A 15 -14.17 -9.24 -8.33
CA SER A 15 -13.60 -8.15 -9.10
C SER A 15 -14.37 -6.88 -8.73
N PHE A 16 -13.70 -5.89 -8.14
CA PHE A 16 -14.28 -4.57 -7.89
C PHE A 16 -13.49 -3.54 -8.71
N PRO A 17 -14.11 -2.89 -9.71
CA PRO A 17 -13.54 -1.68 -10.28
C PRO A 17 -13.68 -0.53 -9.28
N LEU A 18 -12.57 0.12 -8.90
CA LEU A 18 -12.59 1.45 -8.29
C LEU A 18 -12.81 2.47 -9.42
N TYR A 19 -14.05 2.58 -9.89
CA TYR A 19 -14.48 3.70 -10.73
C TYR A 19 -14.91 4.81 -9.78
N TYR A 20 -14.13 5.88 -9.71
CA TYR A 20 -14.55 7.15 -9.11
C TYR A 20 -15.33 7.91 -10.19
N ASP A 21 -16.66 7.94 -10.08
CA ASP A 21 -17.51 8.84 -10.86
C ASP A 21 -17.87 10.03 -9.94
N ALA A 22 -16.96 11.02 -9.87
CA ALA A 22 -17.12 12.20 -9.01
C ALA A 22 -18.00 13.30 -9.65
N ASP A 23 -18.56 13.08 -10.84
CA ASP A 23 -19.01 14.17 -11.69
C ASP A 23 -20.52 14.43 -11.65
N ARG A 24 -20.94 15.14 -10.61
CA ARG A 24 -22.01 16.16 -10.71
C ARG A 24 -21.69 17.37 -9.84
N ILE A 25 -20.70 18.15 -10.23
CA ILE A 25 -20.49 19.49 -9.66
C ILE A 25 -21.58 20.42 -10.23
N PHE A 26 -22.58 20.75 -9.42
CA PHE A 26 -23.58 21.77 -9.76
C PHE A 26 -22.92 23.16 -9.70
N THR A 27 -22.75 23.80 -10.86
CA THR A 27 -22.39 25.22 -10.92
C THR A 27 -23.62 26.06 -10.58
N HIS A 28 -23.78 26.44 -9.32
CA HIS A 28 -24.77 27.45 -8.94
C HIS A 28 -24.19 28.84 -9.19
N GLY A 29 -24.74 29.55 -10.19
CA GLY A 29 -24.45 30.95 -10.46
C GLY A 29 -24.85 31.86 -9.29
N PRO A 30 -24.20 33.02 -9.12
CA PRO A 30 -24.35 33.83 -7.92
C PRO A 30 -25.69 34.58 -7.93
N THR A 31 -26.57 34.29 -6.96
CA THR A 31 -27.70 35.15 -6.62
C THR A 31 -27.61 35.63 -5.17
N SER A 32 -27.60 36.96 -5.03
CA SER A 32 -27.85 37.79 -3.83
C SER A 32 -27.32 37.32 -2.45
N ARG A 33 -26.29 38.03 -1.96
CA ARG A 33 -25.91 38.23 -0.53
C ARG A 33 -26.24 37.07 0.41
N GLU A 34 -25.59 35.93 0.17
CA GLU A 34 -25.45 34.89 1.18
C GLU A 34 -24.41 35.29 2.25
N PRO A 35 -24.53 34.80 3.49
CA PRO A 35 -23.45 34.86 4.48
C PRO A 35 -22.16 34.35 3.84
N ALA A 36 -21.01 34.93 4.23
CA ALA A 36 -19.68 34.64 3.65
C ALA A 36 -19.57 33.15 3.30
N GLN A 37 -19.63 32.86 2.00
CA GLN A 37 -19.68 31.48 1.52
C GLN A 37 -18.44 30.74 2.04
N ALA A 38 -18.63 29.50 2.48
CA ALA A 38 -17.52 28.67 2.91
C ALA A 38 -16.46 28.63 1.79
N PRO A 39 -15.16 28.62 2.12
CA PRO A 39 -14.13 28.52 1.10
C PRO A 39 -14.29 27.21 0.31
N PHE A 40 -13.89 27.25 -0.97
CA PHE A 40 -13.95 26.05 -1.82
C PHE A 40 -13.06 24.93 -1.27
N HIS A 41 -11.87 25.29 -0.79
CA HIS A 41 -10.94 24.41 -0.08
C HIS A 41 -11.01 24.60 1.44
N SER A 42 -10.60 23.58 2.18
CA SER A 42 -10.62 23.61 3.65
C SER A 42 -9.60 24.58 4.29
N ALA A 43 -8.54 24.97 3.56
CA ALA A 43 -7.52 25.91 3.99
C ALA A 43 -7.46 27.13 3.04
N THR A 44 -6.98 28.27 3.55
CA THR A 44 -6.63 29.44 2.72
C THR A 44 -5.26 29.24 2.07
N GLU A 45 -4.96 29.95 1.00
CA GLU A 45 -3.62 29.90 0.38
C GLU A 45 -2.51 30.29 1.37
N GLU A 46 -2.77 31.21 2.30
CA GLU A 46 -1.80 31.58 3.34
C GLU A 46 -1.51 30.43 4.30
N GLU A 47 -2.56 29.71 4.74
CA GLU A 47 -2.44 28.50 5.57
C GLU A 47 -1.73 27.37 4.81
N MET A 48 -2.03 27.20 3.52
CA MET A 48 -1.38 26.23 2.63
C MET A 48 0.10 26.54 2.39
N ALA A 49 0.46 27.82 2.26
CA ALA A 49 1.82 28.26 2.01
C ALA A 49 2.72 28.13 3.26
N ASN A 50 2.10 28.16 4.45
CA ASN A 50 2.80 28.18 5.73
C ASN A 50 2.34 27.05 6.68
N PRO A 51 2.38 25.77 6.24
CA PRO A 51 1.98 24.66 7.08
C PRO A 51 2.92 24.59 8.28
N ARG A 52 2.33 24.55 9.49
CA ARG A 52 3.13 24.35 10.69
C ARG A 52 3.81 22.99 10.63
N CYS A 53 5.02 22.90 11.16
CA CYS A 53 5.64 21.62 11.46
C CYS A 53 5.79 20.67 10.26
N VAL A 54 6.30 21.22 9.16
CA VAL A 54 6.77 20.43 8.01
C VAL A 54 8.05 19.68 8.36
N ASN A 55 8.12 18.43 7.93
CA ASN A 55 9.29 17.60 8.08
C ASN A 55 10.30 17.94 6.97
N GLN A 56 11.19 18.88 7.29
CA GLN A 56 12.17 19.39 6.34
C GLN A 56 13.31 18.40 6.03
N ASP A 57 13.42 17.32 6.79
CA ASP A 57 14.52 16.35 6.67
C ASP A 57 14.30 15.38 5.52
N HIS A 58 13.08 15.22 5.02
CA HIS A 58 12.76 14.18 4.04
C HIS A 58 13.10 14.55 2.59
N VAL A 59 12.98 15.81 2.16
CA VAL A 59 12.87 16.08 0.71
C VAL A 59 13.75 17.20 0.13
N ARG A 60 14.87 17.53 0.78
CA ARG A 60 15.83 18.56 0.28
C ARG A 60 16.74 18.05 -0.83
N ARG A 61 17.37 18.96 -1.61
CA ARG A 61 18.38 18.60 -2.63
C ARG A 61 19.53 17.74 -2.08
N ASN A 62 19.93 17.99 -0.84
CA ASN A 62 20.93 17.18 -0.14
C ASN A 62 20.46 15.72 0.00
N ASN A 63 19.15 15.47 0.00
CA ASN A 63 18.60 14.13 0.12
C ASN A 63 18.72 13.35 -1.18
N VAL A 64 18.67 14.00 -2.35
CA VAL A 64 19.00 13.32 -3.61
C VAL A 64 20.45 12.87 -3.59
N GLN A 65 21.37 13.73 -3.14
CA GLN A 65 22.78 13.35 -3.04
C GLN A 65 23.02 12.26 -1.98
N ASN A 66 22.37 12.36 -0.83
CA ASN A 66 22.46 11.32 0.22
C ASN A 66 21.84 10.00 -0.23
N PHE A 67 20.73 10.05 -0.98
CA PHE A 67 20.09 8.91 -1.61
C PHE A 67 21.04 8.25 -2.60
N LEU A 68 21.58 9.01 -3.56
CA LEU A 68 22.54 8.48 -4.52
C LEU A 68 23.78 7.91 -3.82
N LYS A 69 24.26 8.56 -2.75
CA LYS A 69 25.36 8.07 -1.94
C LYS A 69 25.03 6.75 -1.24
N LYS A 70 23.85 6.64 -0.61
CA LYS A 70 23.34 5.42 0.05
C LYS A 70 23.37 4.22 -0.90
N TYR A 71 22.97 4.41 -2.15
CA TYR A 71 22.92 3.32 -3.14
C TYR A 71 24.22 3.15 -3.93
N SER A 72 25.16 4.10 -3.87
CA SER A 72 26.51 3.94 -4.42
C SER A 72 27.44 3.12 -3.53
N ASP A 73 27.10 2.96 -2.24
CA ASP A 73 27.87 2.13 -1.31
C ASP A 73 27.45 0.66 -1.43
N LEU A 74 28.26 -0.10 -2.17
CA LEU A 74 28.04 -1.52 -2.47
C LEU A 74 28.80 -2.45 -1.51
N SER A 75 29.44 -1.90 -0.46
CA SER A 75 30.39 -2.63 0.39
C SER A 75 29.78 -3.85 1.11
N ASN A 76 28.45 -3.90 1.26
CA ASN A 76 27.74 -4.96 1.99
C ASN A 76 26.69 -5.71 1.14
N VAL A 77 26.73 -5.58 -0.18
CA VAL A 77 25.73 -6.21 -1.06
C VAL A 77 26.44 -7.19 -1.99
N GLU A 78 26.03 -8.46 -1.95
CA GLU A 78 26.41 -9.42 -2.99
C GLU A 78 25.67 -9.05 -4.28
N LEU A 79 26.42 -8.62 -5.28
CA LEU A 79 25.86 -8.21 -6.56
C LEU A 79 26.04 -9.32 -7.58
N PRO A 80 25.00 -9.67 -8.34
CA PRO A 80 25.20 -10.32 -9.62
C PRO A 80 25.99 -9.37 -10.52
N ALA A 81 26.87 -9.93 -11.34
CA ALA A 81 27.71 -9.12 -12.22
C ALA A 81 26.88 -8.26 -13.21
N VAL A 82 25.72 -8.77 -13.63
CA VAL A 82 24.88 -8.12 -14.66
C VAL A 82 23.39 -8.35 -14.40
N TYR A 83 22.60 -7.29 -14.51
CA TYR A 83 21.14 -7.33 -14.65
C TYR A 83 20.74 -6.85 -16.03
N GLU A 84 19.71 -7.44 -16.64
CA GLU A 84 19.11 -6.91 -17.87
C GLU A 84 17.64 -6.56 -17.64
N VAL A 85 17.29 -5.29 -17.83
CA VAL A 85 15.90 -4.82 -17.75
C VAL A 85 15.56 -4.12 -19.06
N ALA A 86 14.60 -4.70 -19.76
CA ALA A 86 14.08 -4.18 -21.02
C ALA A 86 15.19 -3.81 -22.05
N GLY A 87 16.19 -4.67 -22.17
CA GLY A 87 17.30 -4.52 -23.12
C GLY A 87 18.43 -3.59 -22.65
N ILE A 88 18.34 -3.01 -21.44
CA ILE A 88 19.44 -2.28 -20.81
C ILE A 88 20.19 -3.22 -19.88
N ARG A 89 21.50 -3.33 -20.07
CA ARG A 89 22.39 -4.14 -19.23
C ARG A 89 23.02 -3.26 -18.16
N PHE A 90 22.64 -3.50 -16.91
CA PHE A 90 23.21 -2.85 -15.74
C PHE A 90 24.31 -3.71 -15.14
N GLU A 91 25.41 -3.08 -14.76
CA GLU A 91 26.62 -3.73 -14.25
C GLU A 91 26.96 -3.16 -12.88
N ASP A 92 27.31 -4.01 -11.90
CA ASP A 92 27.66 -3.64 -10.52
C ASP A 92 26.67 -2.63 -9.89
N GLU A 93 25.37 -2.87 -10.08
CA GLU A 93 24.31 -1.94 -9.68
C GLU A 93 23.52 -2.48 -8.49
N HIS A 94 23.08 -1.59 -7.61
CA HIS A 94 22.36 -1.98 -6.40
C HIS A 94 21.01 -2.66 -6.77
N PRO A 95 20.69 -3.87 -6.25
CA PRO A 95 19.51 -4.63 -6.67
C PRO A 95 18.18 -3.88 -6.45
N GLU A 96 18.08 -3.12 -5.36
CA GLU A 96 16.92 -2.25 -5.11
C GLU A 96 16.74 -1.21 -6.22
N LEU A 97 17.81 -0.56 -6.69
CA LEU A 97 17.70 0.42 -7.78
C LEU A 97 17.28 -0.24 -9.09
N ILE A 98 17.72 -1.48 -9.34
CA ILE A 98 17.25 -2.28 -10.49
C ILE A 98 15.76 -2.53 -10.38
N TYR A 99 15.29 -2.98 -9.20
CA TYR A 99 13.87 -3.23 -8.97
C TYR A 99 13.02 -1.96 -9.11
N ARG A 100 13.46 -0.83 -8.55
CA ARG A 100 12.76 0.46 -8.70
C ARG A 100 12.79 0.97 -10.14
N PHE A 101 13.91 0.78 -10.85
CA PHE A 101 13.97 1.07 -12.27
C PHE A 101 12.96 0.22 -13.06
N MET A 102 12.86 -1.09 -12.77
CA MET A 102 11.84 -1.95 -13.36
C MET A 102 10.45 -1.38 -13.12
N GLN A 103 10.08 -1.00 -11.90
CA GLN A 103 8.79 -0.39 -11.60
C GLN A 103 8.51 0.94 -12.35
N LEU A 104 9.55 1.73 -12.67
CA LEU A 104 9.37 2.95 -13.47
C LEU A 104 9.10 2.66 -14.94
N VAL A 105 9.67 1.59 -15.49
CA VAL A 105 9.64 1.32 -16.94
C VAL A 105 8.72 0.16 -17.31
N THR A 106 8.26 -0.59 -16.33
CA THR A 106 7.23 -1.63 -16.45
C THR A 106 5.94 -1.10 -15.85
N LEU A 107 4.81 -1.40 -16.50
CA LEU A 107 3.52 -1.19 -15.87
C LEU A 107 3.47 -2.01 -14.57
N PRO A 108 2.95 -1.47 -13.46
CA PRO A 108 2.72 -2.28 -12.27
C PRO A 108 1.89 -3.50 -12.63
N THR A 109 2.50 -4.68 -12.66
CA THR A 109 1.80 -5.96 -12.72
C THR A 109 1.29 -6.34 -11.33
N GLY A 110 0.69 -5.37 -10.63
CA GLY A 110 0.01 -5.63 -9.37
C GLY A 110 -1.24 -6.48 -9.62
N PRO A 111 -1.84 -7.10 -8.59
CA PRO A 111 -3.05 -7.91 -8.73
C PRO A 111 -4.22 -7.19 -9.44
N ALA A 112 -4.24 -5.86 -9.41
CA ALA A 112 -5.22 -5.01 -10.10
C ALA A 112 -4.96 -4.82 -11.62
N SER A 113 -3.81 -5.27 -12.16
CA SER A 113 -3.50 -5.18 -13.60
C SER A 113 -4.23 -6.21 -14.47
N TYR A 114 -5.15 -6.99 -13.90
CA TYR A 114 -6.03 -7.90 -14.65
C TYR A 114 -7.09 -7.18 -15.51
N PHE A 115 -7.29 -5.86 -15.36
CA PHE A 115 -8.45 -5.17 -15.92
C PHE A 115 -8.20 -3.95 -16.81
N ALA A 116 -6.98 -3.72 -17.29
CA ALA A 116 -6.80 -2.75 -18.37
C ALA A 116 -5.99 -3.36 -19.51
N ASN A 117 -6.65 -3.52 -20.65
CA ASN A 117 -6.03 -3.42 -21.97
C ASN A 117 -5.41 -2.02 -22.07
N VAL A 118 -4.31 -1.77 -21.37
CA VAL A 118 -3.55 -0.54 -21.56
C VAL A 118 -2.96 -0.69 -22.96
N ASN A 119 -3.56 0.03 -23.91
CA ASN A 119 -3.12 0.09 -25.29
C ASN A 119 -1.73 0.73 -25.29
N TYR A 120 -0.74 -0.14 -25.16
CA TYR A 120 0.67 0.18 -25.15
C TYR A 120 1.01 0.91 -26.44
N LYS A 121 1.69 2.05 -26.33
CA LYS A 121 2.47 2.53 -27.46
C LYS A 121 3.84 1.90 -27.36
N GLU A 122 3.99 0.76 -28.03
CA GLU A 122 5.24 0.02 -28.08
C GLU A 122 6.45 0.86 -28.42
N ASP A 123 6.19 1.81 -29.29
CA ASP A 123 7.15 2.76 -29.77
C ASP A 123 7.63 3.73 -28.69
N GLN A 124 6.80 4.12 -27.71
CA GLN A 124 7.21 5.07 -26.66
C GLN A 124 8.23 4.45 -25.71
N VAL A 125 7.95 3.24 -25.27
CA VAL A 125 8.83 2.50 -24.36
C VAL A 125 10.09 2.03 -25.09
N LYS A 126 9.97 1.52 -26.34
CA LYS A 126 11.14 1.22 -27.18
C LYS A 126 12.01 2.45 -27.42
N LYS A 127 11.40 3.61 -27.70
CA LYS A 127 12.13 4.87 -27.88
C LYS A 127 12.86 5.28 -26.60
N ALA A 128 12.19 5.26 -25.46
CA ALA A 128 12.79 5.56 -24.17
C ALA A 128 13.99 4.63 -23.86
N PHE A 129 13.87 3.33 -24.14
CA PHE A 129 14.99 2.40 -23.98
C PHE A 129 16.11 2.63 -24.98
N GLY A 130 15.79 3.03 -26.21
CA GLY A 130 16.78 3.47 -27.19
C GLY A 130 17.61 4.67 -26.69
N GLU A 131 16.99 5.61 -25.99
CA GLU A 131 17.66 6.80 -25.41
C GLU A 131 18.62 6.44 -24.26
N ALA A 132 18.36 5.33 -23.55
CA ALA A 132 19.21 4.82 -22.48
C ALA A 132 20.24 3.78 -22.94
N ARG A 133 20.38 3.55 -24.25
CA ARG A 133 21.34 2.58 -24.80
C ARG A 133 22.77 2.96 -24.39
N GLY A 134 23.48 2.00 -23.80
CA GLY A 134 24.85 2.18 -23.31
C GLY A 134 24.96 2.67 -21.86
N CYS A 135 23.85 2.95 -21.18
CA CYS A 135 23.87 3.11 -19.73
C CYS A 135 24.12 1.76 -19.05
N THR A 136 25.09 1.73 -18.15
CA THR A 136 25.38 0.57 -17.28
C THR A 136 24.92 0.77 -15.84
N LYS A 137 24.45 1.98 -15.49
CA LYS A 137 23.91 2.35 -14.17
C LYS A 137 22.48 2.87 -14.30
N VAL A 138 21.65 2.60 -13.30
CA VAL A 138 20.24 3.03 -13.22
C VAL A 138 20.14 4.55 -13.29
N LEU A 139 21.03 5.28 -12.59
CA LEU A 139 21.04 6.74 -12.62
C LEU A 139 21.19 7.31 -14.03
N CYS A 140 22.10 6.75 -14.84
CA CYS A 140 22.27 7.12 -16.24
C CYS A 140 20.97 6.89 -17.03
N ALA A 141 20.36 5.71 -16.86
CA ALA A 141 19.14 5.35 -17.58
C ALA A 141 17.97 6.27 -17.24
N VAL A 142 17.71 6.54 -15.95
CA VAL A 142 16.61 7.44 -15.55
C VAL A 142 16.86 8.88 -16.01
N GLN A 143 18.10 9.35 -16.00
CA GLN A 143 18.44 10.69 -16.51
C GLN A 143 18.22 10.83 -18.01
N ARG A 144 18.47 9.76 -18.77
CA ARG A 144 18.21 9.73 -20.22
C ARG A 144 16.73 9.67 -20.55
N ILE A 145 15.98 8.83 -19.84
CA ILE A 145 14.55 8.58 -20.11
C ILE A 145 13.66 9.75 -19.62
N PHE A 146 13.87 10.17 -18.37
CA PHE A 146 12.96 11.08 -17.68
C PHE A 146 13.47 12.53 -17.64
N GLY A 147 14.78 12.76 -17.81
CA GLY A 147 15.40 14.08 -17.76
C GLY A 147 16.56 14.14 -16.77
N GLN A 148 17.53 15.03 -17.03
CA GLN A 148 18.76 15.12 -16.22
C GLN A 148 18.49 15.47 -14.76
N GLU A 149 17.49 16.32 -14.51
CA GLU A 149 17.08 16.73 -13.18
C GLU A 149 15.90 15.89 -12.67
N GLU A 150 14.93 15.59 -13.53
CA GLU A 150 13.69 14.90 -13.18
C GLU A 150 13.91 13.42 -12.85
N GLY A 151 14.73 12.72 -13.63
CA GLY A 151 14.96 11.27 -13.46
C GLY A 151 15.44 10.89 -12.07
N PRO A 152 16.48 11.55 -11.51
CA PRO A 152 16.91 11.32 -10.14
C PRO A 152 15.82 11.60 -9.09
N LEU A 153 14.99 12.63 -9.30
CA LEU A 153 13.90 12.97 -8.38
C LEU A 153 12.77 11.93 -8.42
N ILE A 154 12.38 11.47 -9.61
CA ILE A 154 11.38 10.42 -9.81
C ILE A 154 11.85 9.11 -9.15
N LEU A 155 13.13 8.75 -9.36
CA LEU A 155 13.70 7.55 -8.74
C LEU A 155 13.73 7.65 -7.21
N LEU A 156 14.10 8.80 -6.66
CA LEU A 156 14.01 9.07 -5.22
C LEU A 156 12.57 8.91 -4.71
N LEU A 157 11.60 9.54 -5.37
CA LEU A 157 10.21 9.51 -4.93
C LEU A 157 9.64 8.10 -4.89
N LEU A 158 9.96 7.29 -5.91
CA LEU A 158 9.56 5.90 -5.93
C LEU A 158 10.28 5.08 -4.84
N THR A 159 11.58 5.28 -4.67
CA THR A 159 12.37 4.43 -3.77
C THR A 159 12.09 4.71 -2.29
N GLU A 160 11.95 5.98 -1.91
CA GLU A 160 11.78 6.38 -0.50
C GLU A 160 10.30 6.52 -0.09
N TYR A 161 9.38 6.75 -1.05
CA TYR A 161 7.97 7.02 -0.76
C TYR A 161 6.96 6.16 -1.54
N ASP A 162 7.43 5.22 -2.37
CA ASP A 162 6.60 4.40 -3.29
C ASP A 162 5.73 5.23 -4.25
N LEU A 163 6.14 6.44 -4.61
CA LEU A 163 5.43 7.30 -5.56
C LEU A 163 5.99 7.19 -6.99
N ASN A 164 5.20 6.64 -7.90
CA ASN A 164 5.57 6.41 -9.28
C ASN A 164 5.06 7.53 -10.21
N LEU A 165 5.97 8.45 -10.55
CA LEU A 165 5.72 9.57 -11.45
C LEU A 165 6.06 9.24 -12.92
N SER A 166 6.25 7.97 -13.27
CA SER A 166 6.67 7.59 -14.62
C SER A 166 5.57 7.87 -15.65
N HIS A 167 5.88 8.73 -16.62
CA HIS A 167 5.01 8.93 -17.79
C HIS A 167 4.93 7.72 -18.72
N LEU A 168 5.76 6.69 -18.51
CA LEU A 168 5.74 5.46 -19.30
C LEU A 168 4.67 4.47 -18.82
N VAL A 169 4.18 4.62 -17.59
CA VAL A 169 3.16 3.70 -17.03
C VAL A 169 1.74 4.01 -17.52
N TRP A 170 1.54 5.05 -18.34
CA TRP A 170 0.23 5.40 -18.88
C TRP A 170 0.32 6.15 -20.21
N GLY A 171 -0.38 5.69 -21.25
CA GLY A 171 -0.23 6.24 -22.63
C GLY A 171 -0.69 7.70 -22.84
N ASN A 172 -1.41 8.25 -21.87
CA ASN A 172 -1.84 9.65 -21.81
C ASN A 172 -1.09 10.50 -20.78
N ALA A 173 -0.08 9.95 -20.13
CA ALA A 173 0.76 10.73 -19.23
C ALA A 173 1.72 11.65 -20.02
N ASP A 174 2.02 12.79 -19.44
CA ASP A 174 3.06 13.72 -19.87
C ASP A 174 4.29 13.61 -18.97
N LYS A 175 5.41 14.17 -19.44
CA LYS A 175 6.59 14.34 -18.62
C LYS A 175 6.35 15.44 -17.58
N TRP A 176 6.64 15.09 -16.33
CA TRP A 176 6.80 16.05 -15.24
C TRP A 176 7.97 16.99 -15.50
N LYS A 177 7.84 18.25 -15.09
CA LYS A 177 8.97 19.19 -14.96
C LYS A 177 9.56 19.12 -13.56
N ALA A 178 10.85 19.41 -13.40
CA ALA A 178 11.48 19.43 -12.07
C ALA A 178 10.79 20.36 -11.05
N SER A 179 10.20 21.49 -11.47
CA SER A 179 9.40 22.35 -10.58
C SER A 179 8.11 21.69 -10.11
N GLU A 180 7.43 20.94 -10.98
CA GLU A 180 6.19 20.23 -10.68
C GLU A 180 6.48 19.08 -9.70
N ILE A 181 7.58 18.33 -9.91
CA ILE A 181 8.05 17.29 -8.98
C ILE A 181 8.39 17.89 -7.61
N ARG A 182 8.96 19.10 -7.58
CA ARG A 182 9.26 19.80 -6.33
C ARG A 182 8.00 20.17 -5.55
N ASP A 183 6.87 20.40 -6.20
CA ASP A 183 5.59 20.61 -5.52
C ASP A 183 5.09 19.30 -4.89
N VAL A 184 5.24 18.16 -5.58
CA VAL A 184 4.97 16.83 -5.01
C VAL A 184 5.82 16.58 -3.77
N MET A 185 7.12 16.85 -3.88
CA MET A 185 8.07 16.75 -2.78
C MET A 185 7.66 17.62 -1.59
N LYS A 186 7.17 18.84 -1.82
CA LYS A 186 6.69 19.74 -0.76
C LYS A 186 5.42 19.23 -0.09
N ALA A 187 4.50 18.63 -0.84
CA ALA A 187 3.34 17.96 -0.24
C ALA A 187 3.79 16.79 0.66
N ILE A 188 4.81 16.02 0.26
CA ILE A 188 5.36 14.93 1.09
C ILE A 188 6.04 15.46 2.36
N GLU A 189 6.70 16.62 2.33
CA GLU A 189 7.25 17.25 3.56
C GLU A 189 6.16 17.55 4.60
N ALA A 190 4.90 17.70 4.18
CA ALA A 190 3.78 17.86 5.09
C ALA A 190 3.33 16.53 5.71
N VAL A 191 3.71 15.37 5.14
CA VAL A 191 3.30 14.05 5.62
C VAL A 191 4.23 13.59 6.77
N PRO A 192 3.67 13.19 7.93
CA PRO A 192 4.44 12.52 8.98
C PRO A 192 5.09 11.23 8.47
N SER A 193 6.30 10.92 8.94
CA SER A 193 7.09 9.81 8.35
C SER A 193 6.46 8.44 8.53
N PHE A 194 5.67 8.22 9.59
CA PHE A 194 4.99 6.95 9.80
C PHE A 194 3.79 6.73 8.86
N LEU A 195 3.32 7.78 8.16
CA LEU A 195 2.34 7.67 7.07
C LEU A 195 3.03 7.45 5.71
N LEU A 196 4.34 7.23 5.71
CA LEU A 196 5.14 6.95 4.52
C LEU A 196 5.85 5.59 4.65
N PRO A 197 6.16 4.92 3.53
CA PRO A 197 5.76 5.25 2.15
C PRO A 197 4.23 5.13 1.92
N LEU A 198 3.74 5.48 0.73
CA LEU A 198 2.31 5.33 0.41
C LEU A 198 1.94 3.90 0.01
N ASP A 199 2.94 3.00 -0.07
CA ASP A 199 2.84 1.60 -0.51
C ASP A 199 2.32 1.40 -1.94
N LEU A 200 2.49 0.16 -2.42
CA LEU A 200 1.92 -0.34 -3.67
C LEU A 200 2.37 0.35 -4.97
N ASN A 201 3.55 1.00 -4.97
CA ASN A 201 4.04 1.71 -6.17
C ASN A 201 2.96 2.69 -6.66
N GLN A 202 2.46 3.50 -5.73
CA GLN A 202 1.36 4.43 -5.93
C GLN A 202 1.60 5.26 -7.19
N LYS A 203 0.75 5.03 -8.18
CA LYS A 203 0.79 5.77 -9.45
C LYS A 203 0.46 7.24 -9.18
N MET A 204 1.21 8.12 -9.82
CA MET A 204 0.92 9.55 -9.90
C MET A 204 1.12 10.01 -11.33
N THR A 205 0.02 10.32 -12.02
CA THR A 205 0.03 10.63 -13.46
C THR A 205 -0.24 12.09 -13.70
N HIS A 206 0.69 12.75 -14.39
CA HIS A 206 0.45 14.04 -14.99
C HIS A 206 -0.14 13.81 -16.38
N PHE A 207 -1.36 14.27 -16.65
CA PHE A 207 -1.94 14.12 -17.98
C PHE A 207 -1.27 15.06 -18.99
N LYS A 208 -1.34 14.69 -20.28
CA LYS A 208 -0.93 15.56 -21.40
C LYS A 208 -1.45 16.98 -21.21
N ARG A 209 -0.57 17.96 -21.40
CA ARG A 209 -0.97 19.38 -21.39
C ARG A 209 -2.08 19.65 -22.41
N GLY A 210 -3.09 20.42 -22.01
CA GLY A 210 -4.34 20.61 -22.72
C GLY A 210 -5.38 19.51 -22.54
N TYR A 211 -5.11 18.46 -21.75
CA TYR A 211 -6.09 17.41 -21.44
C TYR A 211 -6.93 17.80 -20.21
N GLY A 212 -8.22 18.00 -20.44
CA GLY A 212 -9.27 17.97 -19.41
C GLY A 212 -10.14 16.72 -19.61
N TYR A 213 -10.88 16.32 -18.59
CA TYR A 213 -11.91 15.29 -18.77
C TYR A 213 -12.96 15.82 -19.75
N ALA A 214 -13.40 15.01 -20.72
CA ALA A 214 -14.34 15.44 -21.76
C ALA A 214 -15.68 15.99 -21.22
N ASN A 215 -15.98 15.75 -19.94
CA ASN A 215 -17.15 16.26 -19.20
C ASN A 215 -16.79 16.99 -17.88
N GLY A 216 -15.51 17.20 -17.59
CA GLY A 216 -15.01 17.71 -16.31
C GLY A 216 -14.18 18.98 -16.48
N GLU A 217 -14.83 20.09 -16.81
CA GLU A 217 -14.23 21.42 -16.69
C GLU A 217 -14.07 21.74 -15.19
N GLY A 218 -12.95 21.32 -14.57
CA GLY A 218 -12.63 21.70 -13.18
C GLY A 218 -11.95 20.64 -12.30
N THR A 219 -11.82 19.40 -12.76
CA THR A 219 -11.11 18.35 -12.00
C THR A 219 -9.62 18.65 -11.98
N ILE A 220 -9.06 18.92 -10.79
CA ILE A 220 -7.64 19.22 -10.59
C ILE A 220 -6.84 17.93 -10.40
N ALA A 221 -7.35 17.01 -9.56
CA ALA A 221 -6.80 15.68 -9.32
C ALA A 221 -7.86 14.61 -8.97
N ASN A 222 -7.47 13.34 -8.84
CA ASN A 222 -8.32 12.20 -8.42
C ASN A 222 -7.47 11.14 -7.68
N ALA A 223 -8.11 10.18 -6.99
CA ALA A 223 -7.53 9.25 -6.02
C ALA A 223 -6.33 8.40 -6.53
N SER A 224 -6.18 8.20 -7.84
CA SER A 224 -4.95 7.64 -8.44
C SER A 224 -3.83 8.68 -8.65
N ILE A 225 -3.90 9.78 -7.89
CA ILE A 225 -3.12 11.02 -8.00
C ILE A 225 -2.94 11.45 -9.46
N GLU A 226 -4.08 11.65 -10.12
CA GLU A 226 -4.19 11.99 -11.53
C GLU A 226 -4.27 13.49 -11.73
N VAL A 227 -3.14 14.15 -12.01
CA VAL A 227 -3.03 15.60 -12.11
C VAL A 227 -3.37 16.08 -13.52
N PHE A 228 -4.38 16.95 -13.64
CA PHE A 228 -4.84 17.52 -14.91
C PHE A 228 -4.19 18.88 -15.20
N ASP A 229 -4.33 19.37 -16.44
CA ASP A 229 -3.61 20.58 -16.87
C ASP A 229 -4.01 21.84 -16.09
N VAL A 230 -5.24 21.90 -15.57
CA VAL A 230 -5.71 22.99 -14.70
C VAL A 230 -4.83 23.15 -13.45
N TRP A 231 -4.28 22.05 -12.92
CA TRP A 231 -3.35 22.09 -11.79
C TRP A 231 -2.11 22.93 -12.10
N ASN A 232 -1.62 22.93 -13.35
CA ASN A 232 -0.44 23.72 -13.73
C ASN A 232 -0.69 25.24 -13.65
N ASN A 233 -1.96 25.67 -13.68
CA ASN A 233 -2.35 27.08 -13.62
C ASN A 233 -2.59 27.57 -12.19
N GLU A 234 -2.68 26.66 -11.22
CA GLU A 234 -2.88 26.99 -9.82
C GLU A 234 -1.61 27.56 -9.16
N THR A 235 -1.78 28.25 -8.04
CA THR A 235 -0.63 28.70 -7.24
C THR A 235 0.10 27.50 -6.62
N GLN A 236 1.39 27.65 -6.32
CA GLN A 236 2.18 26.58 -5.73
C GLN A 236 1.57 26.01 -4.43
N PRO A 237 1.07 26.82 -3.48
CA PRO A 237 0.40 26.31 -2.28
C PRO A 237 -0.83 25.46 -2.60
N VAL A 238 -1.67 25.90 -3.55
CA VAL A 238 -2.86 25.14 -3.98
C VAL A 238 -2.45 23.83 -4.62
N ARG A 239 -1.43 23.83 -5.49
CA ARG A 239 -0.89 22.61 -6.10
C ARG A 239 -0.43 21.58 -5.07
N GLN A 240 0.28 22.03 -4.03
CA GLN A 240 0.75 21.19 -2.93
C GLN A 240 -0.41 20.67 -2.08
N TYR A 241 -1.39 21.54 -1.78
CA TYR A 241 -2.61 21.16 -1.07
C TYR A 241 -3.41 20.09 -1.83
N SER A 242 -3.61 20.25 -3.14
CA SER A 242 -4.32 19.26 -3.97
C SER A 242 -3.65 17.90 -3.94
N ILE A 243 -2.31 17.84 -4.00
CA ILE A 243 -1.60 16.56 -3.89
C ILE A 243 -1.80 15.94 -2.50
N TYR A 244 -1.77 16.76 -1.45
CA TYR A 244 -2.00 16.29 -0.08
C TYR A 244 -3.44 15.79 0.13
N HIS A 245 -4.41 16.44 -0.51
CA HIS A 245 -5.80 15.98 -0.56
C HIS A 245 -5.87 14.58 -1.17
N GLU A 246 -5.18 14.34 -2.29
CA GLU A 246 -5.13 13.00 -2.89
C GLU A 246 -4.44 11.97 -1.98
N PHE A 247 -3.45 12.36 -1.18
CA PHE A 247 -2.91 11.46 -0.15
C PHE A 247 -3.98 11.06 0.87
N GLY A 248 -4.91 11.96 1.20
CA GLY A 248 -6.09 11.65 2.00
C GLY A 248 -6.93 10.50 1.42
N HIS A 249 -7.26 10.56 0.12
CA HIS A 249 -7.97 9.47 -0.57
C HIS A 249 -7.18 8.17 -0.56
N ASN A 250 -5.86 8.23 -0.82
CA ASN A 250 -4.99 7.06 -0.81
C ASN A 250 -4.93 6.40 0.57
N TRP A 251 -4.75 7.20 1.62
CA TRP A 251 -4.82 6.69 2.99
C TRP A 251 -6.16 6.06 3.28
N ALA A 252 -7.27 6.67 2.86
CA ALA A 252 -8.58 6.06 3.03
C ALA A 252 -8.68 4.70 2.33
N ALA A 253 -8.25 4.61 1.07
CA ALA A 253 -8.34 3.41 0.24
C ALA A 253 -7.42 2.27 0.70
N LEU A 254 -6.27 2.58 1.31
CA LEU A 254 -5.34 1.58 1.84
C LEU A 254 -5.91 0.82 3.06
N HIS A 255 -7.01 1.28 3.63
CA HIS A 255 -7.69 0.58 4.72
C HIS A 255 -8.62 -0.51 4.19
N SER A 256 -8.56 -1.68 4.83
CA SER A 256 -9.36 -2.87 4.48
C SER A 256 -10.88 -2.64 4.37
N ASN A 257 -11.41 -1.54 4.94
CA ASN A 257 -12.82 -1.15 4.86
C ASN A 257 -13.08 0.22 4.22
N SER A 258 -12.05 0.89 3.72
CA SER A 258 -12.04 2.29 3.24
C SER A 258 -12.47 3.28 4.33
N MET A 259 -11.54 4.07 4.88
CA MET A 259 -11.84 4.92 6.07
C MET A 259 -12.95 5.94 5.82
N ASP A 260 -12.95 6.52 4.63
CA ASP A 260 -13.88 7.50 4.09
C ASP A 260 -15.32 7.00 3.92
N VAL A 261 -15.56 5.70 4.03
CA VAL A 261 -16.91 5.09 4.11
C VAL A 261 -17.04 4.14 5.30
N SER A 262 -16.13 4.26 6.26
CA SER A 262 -16.25 3.52 7.51
C SER A 262 -17.50 3.98 8.26
N PRO A 263 -18.20 3.09 8.98
CA PRO A 263 -19.38 3.47 9.77
C PRO A 263 -19.09 4.62 10.74
N GLU A 264 -17.88 4.68 11.27
CA GLU A 264 -17.45 5.72 12.18
C GLU A 264 -17.29 7.07 11.48
N TRP A 265 -16.61 7.09 10.32
CA TRP A 265 -16.51 8.32 9.53
C TRP A 265 -17.88 8.83 9.13
N LEU A 266 -18.75 7.96 8.56
CA LEU A 266 -20.11 8.32 8.16
C LEU A 266 -20.92 8.89 9.33
N ARG A 267 -20.78 8.31 10.53
CA ARG A 267 -21.42 8.79 11.76
C ARG A 267 -20.94 10.18 12.19
N VAL A 268 -19.63 10.44 12.20
CA VAL A 268 -19.09 11.75 12.63
C VAL A 268 -19.22 12.83 11.56
N SER A 269 -19.29 12.43 10.29
CA SER A 269 -19.46 13.34 9.15
C SER A 269 -20.92 13.62 8.80
N GLY A 270 -21.82 12.72 9.23
CA GLY A 270 -23.25 12.81 8.99
C GLY A 270 -23.65 12.47 7.56
N TRP A 271 -22.86 11.62 6.89
CA TRP A 271 -23.19 11.06 5.57
C TRP A 271 -23.95 9.75 5.72
N GLU A 272 -24.98 9.59 4.89
CA GLU A 272 -25.71 8.33 4.70
C GLU A 272 -25.73 7.96 3.21
N SER A 273 -25.85 6.66 2.92
CA SER A 273 -26.04 6.16 1.55
C SER A 273 -27.39 5.48 1.40
N SER A 274 -27.88 5.44 0.17
CA SER A 274 -28.90 4.45 -0.23
C SER A 274 -28.41 3.02 0.02
N GLU A 275 -29.33 2.08 0.26
CA GLU A 275 -28.99 0.65 0.30
C GLU A 275 -28.29 0.21 -0.99
N ALA A 276 -27.14 -0.45 -0.85
CA ALA A 276 -26.38 -0.93 -1.99
C ALA A 276 -27.11 -2.06 -2.70
N LYS A 277 -27.33 -1.93 -4.01
CA LYS A 277 -27.83 -3.04 -4.82
C LYS A 277 -26.73 -4.08 -5.01
N LYS A 278 -27.10 -5.35 -5.18
CA LYS A 278 -26.14 -6.44 -5.41
C LYS A 278 -25.24 -6.13 -6.62
N GLY A 279 -23.93 -6.05 -6.39
CA GLY A 279 -22.93 -5.76 -7.43
C GLY A 279 -22.67 -4.27 -7.68
N GLN A 280 -23.33 -3.36 -6.96
CA GLN A 280 -23.06 -1.92 -7.02
C GLN A 280 -21.82 -1.58 -6.17
N SER A 281 -20.97 -0.70 -6.69
CA SER A 281 -19.84 -0.17 -5.92
C SER A 281 -20.34 0.76 -4.82
N LYS A 282 -19.62 0.86 -3.69
CA LYS A 282 -19.91 1.89 -2.67
C LYS A 282 -19.80 3.30 -3.24
N HIS A 283 -19.00 3.48 -4.29
CA HIS A 283 -18.84 4.76 -4.98
C HIS A 283 -20.08 5.15 -5.80
N ASP A 284 -20.90 4.18 -6.23
CA ASP A 284 -22.09 4.43 -7.03
C ASP A 284 -23.34 4.69 -6.15
N LEU A 285 -23.18 4.76 -4.82
CA LEU A 285 -24.31 4.97 -3.91
C LEU A 285 -24.78 6.42 -3.95
N ASP A 286 -26.08 6.62 -3.77
CA ASP A 286 -26.64 7.96 -3.59
C ASP A 286 -26.29 8.44 -2.18
N TRP A 287 -25.24 9.25 -2.08
CA TRP A 287 -24.79 9.85 -0.83
C TRP A 287 -25.62 11.08 -0.47
N ARG A 288 -26.01 11.18 0.80
CA ARG A 288 -26.75 12.32 1.33
C ARG A 288 -26.12 12.78 2.62
N LEU A 289 -25.93 14.09 2.74
CA LEU A 289 -25.46 14.72 3.95
C LEU A 289 -26.67 15.11 4.81
N HIS A 290 -26.72 14.66 6.06
CA HIS A 290 -27.82 15.00 6.95
C HIS A 290 -27.96 16.53 7.15
N PRO A 291 -29.20 17.04 7.25
CA PRO A 291 -29.42 18.45 7.56
C PRO A 291 -28.73 18.85 8.87
N GLY A 292 -27.93 19.93 8.82
CA GLY A 292 -27.18 20.43 9.97
C GLY A 292 -25.79 19.80 10.16
N SER A 293 -25.42 18.78 9.38
CA SER A 293 -24.06 18.28 9.34
C SER A 293 -23.09 19.37 8.87
N LYS A 294 -21.91 19.40 9.50
CA LYS A 294 -20.91 20.44 9.27
C LYS A 294 -19.85 19.93 8.30
N SER A 295 -19.53 20.73 7.30
CA SER A 295 -18.52 20.44 6.30
C SER A 295 -17.44 21.52 6.32
N VAL A 296 -16.18 21.13 6.13
CA VAL A 296 -15.02 22.03 6.30
C VAL A 296 -14.78 22.91 5.07
N SER A 297 -15.36 22.56 3.93
CA SER A 297 -15.29 23.32 2.68
C SER A 297 -16.53 23.11 1.82
N ILE A 298 -16.68 23.84 0.72
CA ILE A 298 -17.74 23.56 -0.27
C ILE A 298 -17.47 22.19 -0.91
N TYR A 299 -16.22 21.90 -1.25
CA TYR A 299 -15.87 20.66 -1.92
C TYR A 299 -16.15 19.42 -1.06
N ALA A 300 -15.93 19.51 0.25
CA ALA A 300 -16.28 18.50 1.23
C ALA A 300 -17.80 18.21 1.35
N LYS A 301 -18.68 18.94 0.66
CA LYS A 301 -20.12 18.64 0.58
C LYS A 301 -20.49 17.75 -0.60
N THR A 302 -19.53 17.34 -1.42
CA THR A 302 -19.79 16.57 -2.64
C THR A 302 -20.19 15.13 -2.29
N ASN A 303 -19.40 14.44 -1.48
CA ASN A 303 -19.60 13.06 -1.06
C ASN A 303 -18.72 12.77 0.18
N PRO A 304 -18.87 11.63 0.88
CA PRO A 304 -18.06 11.33 2.08
C PRO A 304 -16.56 11.15 1.80
N PHE A 305 -16.19 10.79 0.56
CA PHE A 305 -14.80 10.65 0.13
C PHE A 305 -14.10 12.02 0.12
N GLU A 306 -14.68 13.01 -0.56
CA GLU A 306 -14.14 14.38 -0.60
C GLU A 306 -14.16 15.04 0.77
N ASP A 307 -15.22 14.78 1.57
CA ASP A 307 -15.28 15.27 2.94
C ASP A 307 -14.13 14.74 3.80
N PHE A 308 -13.79 13.46 3.61
CA PHE A 308 -12.67 12.84 4.30
C PHE A 308 -11.34 13.48 3.88
N ALA A 309 -11.05 13.52 2.58
CA ALA A 309 -9.80 14.07 2.06
C ALA A 309 -9.63 15.56 2.38
N GLU A 310 -10.70 16.35 2.29
CA GLU A 310 -10.71 17.75 2.73
C GLU A 310 -10.51 17.88 4.23
N SER A 311 -11.10 17.01 5.04
CA SER A 311 -10.89 17.02 6.50
C SER A 311 -9.46 16.63 6.89
N VAL A 312 -8.86 15.66 6.19
CA VAL A 312 -7.45 15.29 6.36
C VAL A 312 -6.53 16.45 6.00
N SER A 313 -6.83 17.14 4.91
CA SER A 313 -6.08 18.32 4.46
C SER A 313 -6.26 19.50 5.42
N ALA A 314 -7.49 19.74 5.89
CA ALA A 314 -7.79 20.75 6.89
C ALA A 314 -7.02 20.49 8.18
N TYR A 315 -6.96 19.24 8.64
CA TYR A 315 -6.19 18.87 9.82
C TYR A 315 -4.71 19.22 9.67
N ARG A 316 -4.16 19.09 8.46
CA ARG A 316 -2.77 19.41 8.20
C ARG A 316 -2.49 20.91 8.08
N TYR A 317 -3.30 21.64 7.32
CA TYR A 317 -3.04 23.03 6.93
C TYR A 317 -3.80 24.05 7.77
N ALA A 318 -5.01 23.72 8.22
CA ALA A 318 -5.90 24.59 9.00
C ALA A 318 -6.56 23.86 10.20
N PRO A 319 -5.79 23.20 11.09
CA PRO A 319 -6.35 22.30 12.12
C PRO A 319 -7.34 22.99 13.05
N GLN A 320 -7.10 24.27 13.39
CA GLN A 320 -8.02 25.05 14.22
C GLN A 320 -9.38 25.25 13.54
N ARG A 321 -9.39 25.45 12.22
CA ARG A 321 -10.65 25.58 11.46
C ARG A 321 -11.42 24.27 11.49
N LEU A 322 -10.78 23.14 11.21
CA LEU A 322 -11.44 21.84 11.29
C LEU A 322 -12.04 21.61 12.69
N LYS A 323 -11.28 21.92 13.75
CA LYS A 323 -11.75 21.81 15.14
C LYS A 323 -12.96 22.68 15.45
N GLN A 324 -13.00 23.91 14.93
CA GLN A 324 -14.11 24.84 15.11
C GLN A 324 -15.34 24.41 14.32
N VAL A 325 -15.14 23.91 13.10
CA VAL A 325 -16.21 23.37 12.25
C VAL A 325 -16.76 22.11 12.91
N SER A 326 -15.99 21.03 13.02
CA SER A 326 -16.40 19.80 13.71
C SER A 326 -15.27 19.26 14.57
N ALA A 327 -15.46 19.34 15.89
CA ALA A 327 -14.56 18.77 16.86
C ALA A 327 -14.51 17.23 16.76
N GLU A 328 -15.60 16.60 16.33
CA GLU A 328 -15.71 15.16 16.12
C GLU A 328 -14.85 14.71 14.93
N LYS A 329 -14.97 15.36 13.76
CA LYS A 329 -14.10 15.09 12.60
C LYS A 329 -12.65 15.35 12.93
N TYR A 330 -12.36 16.45 13.61
CA TYR A 330 -11.01 16.77 14.08
C TYR A 330 -10.42 15.65 14.94
N LYS A 331 -11.18 15.17 15.93
CA LYS A 331 -10.74 14.08 16.82
C LYS A 331 -10.53 12.80 16.03
N PHE A 332 -11.46 12.46 15.13
CA PHE A 332 -11.33 11.31 14.26
C PHE A 332 -10.04 11.38 13.45
N VAL A 333 -9.81 12.45 12.69
CA VAL A 333 -8.61 12.58 11.84
C VAL A 333 -7.34 12.53 12.69
N LYS A 334 -7.31 13.23 13.83
CA LYS A 334 -6.19 13.20 14.77
C LYS A 334 -5.84 11.78 15.23
N ASP A 335 -6.81 11.08 15.77
CA ASP A 335 -6.57 9.81 16.47
C ASP A 335 -6.42 8.66 15.45
N VAL A 336 -7.17 8.69 14.35
CA VAL A 336 -7.30 7.59 13.39
C VAL A 336 -6.30 7.71 12.24
N VAL A 337 -6.13 8.91 11.69
CA VAL A 337 -5.23 9.12 10.55
C VAL A 337 -3.83 9.45 11.04
N TYR A 338 -3.73 10.34 12.02
CA TYR A 338 -2.44 10.89 12.47
C TYR A 338 -1.91 10.27 13.77
N GLY A 339 -2.52 9.21 14.28
CA GLY A 339 -2.05 8.48 15.46
C GLY A 339 -1.87 9.35 16.71
N GLY A 340 -2.66 10.41 16.84
CA GLY A 340 -2.63 11.36 17.96
C GLY A 340 -1.72 12.58 17.76
N ILE A 341 -1.00 12.70 16.63
CA ILE A 341 -0.17 13.89 16.31
C ILE A 341 -1.04 15.14 16.20
N GLU A 342 -0.57 16.23 16.79
CA GLU A 342 -1.29 17.50 16.92
C GLU A 342 -0.55 18.64 16.19
N PHE A 343 -1.24 19.32 15.27
CA PHE A 343 -0.66 20.41 14.46
C PHE A 343 -1.05 21.82 14.95
N THR A 344 -1.83 21.91 16.03
CA THR A 344 -2.21 23.21 16.61
C THR A 344 -1.15 23.83 17.53
N GLY A 345 -0.18 23.03 18.00
CA GLY A 345 0.82 23.43 19.01
C GLY A 345 2.27 23.41 18.53
N ALA A 346 3.19 23.08 19.43
CA ALA A 346 4.59 22.83 19.10
C ALA A 346 4.73 21.58 18.24
N CYS A 347 5.72 21.57 17.35
CA CYS A 347 5.92 20.48 16.41
C CYS A 347 6.31 19.19 17.14
N PRO A 348 5.48 18.13 17.09
CA PRO A 348 5.82 16.85 17.69
C PRO A 348 6.98 16.18 16.93
N ASP A 349 7.63 15.20 17.58
CA ASP A 349 8.58 14.33 16.90
C ASP A 349 7.81 13.48 15.89
N TYR A 350 8.04 13.72 14.61
CA TYR A 350 7.33 13.06 13.51
C TYR A 350 7.78 11.62 13.27
N LYS A 351 8.84 11.16 13.96
CA LYS A 351 9.41 9.84 13.75
C LYS A 351 8.48 8.73 14.23
N GLN A 352 7.67 8.97 15.25
CA GLN A 352 6.79 7.97 15.85
C GLN A 352 5.48 8.57 16.33
N SER A 353 4.38 7.87 16.13
CA SER A 353 3.11 8.28 16.72
C SER A 353 3.13 8.06 18.25
N PRO A 354 2.39 8.86 19.05
CA PRO A 354 2.15 8.58 20.46
C PRO A 354 1.71 7.14 20.72
N TYR A 355 0.91 6.55 19.83
CA TYR A 355 0.48 5.16 19.95
C TYR A 355 1.60 4.16 19.64
N GLU A 356 2.45 4.43 18.65
CA GLU A 356 3.60 3.57 18.32
C GLU A 356 4.54 3.39 19.52
N LYS A 357 4.83 4.46 20.26
CA LYS A 357 5.65 4.38 21.49
C LYS A 357 5.04 3.41 22.52
N ASP A 358 3.73 3.48 22.64
CA ASP A 358 2.94 2.64 23.53
C ASP A 358 2.94 1.16 23.11
N PHE A 359 2.93 0.89 21.81
CA PHE A 359 3.05 -0.46 21.26
C PHE A 359 4.46 -1.03 21.37
N LEU A 360 5.49 -0.25 21.09
CA LEU A 360 6.89 -0.70 21.22
C LEU A 360 7.25 -1.02 22.67
N ALA A 361 6.73 -0.24 23.63
CA ALA A 361 6.87 -0.54 25.05
C ALA A 361 6.19 -1.86 25.44
N PHE A 362 5.15 -2.26 24.69
CA PHE A 362 4.46 -3.54 24.86
C PHE A 362 5.20 -4.69 24.18
N ASP A 363 5.73 -4.49 22.97
CA ASP A 363 6.49 -5.50 22.21
C ASP A 363 7.63 -6.09 23.05
N GLY A 364 8.36 -5.23 23.77
CA GLY A 364 9.42 -5.65 24.70
C GLY A 364 8.96 -6.48 25.90
N LYS A 365 7.65 -6.63 26.12
CA LYS A 365 7.03 -7.37 27.22
C LYS A 365 6.16 -8.54 26.74
N ALA A 366 6.08 -8.79 25.43
CA ALA A 366 5.25 -9.87 24.88
C ALA A 366 5.76 -11.24 25.38
N ASP A 367 4.92 -11.95 26.14
CA ASP A 367 5.25 -13.29 26.63
C ASP A 367 4.91 -14.38 25.59
N ALA A 368 5.36 -15.61 25.84
CA ALA A 368 5.14 -16.73 24.92
C ALA A 368 3.64 -17.04 24.70
N LYS A 369 2.80 -16.78 25.70
CA LYS A 369 1.35 -17.01 25.62
C LYS A 369 0.70 -16.00 24.68
N PHE A 370 1.10 -14.73 24.79
CA PHE A 370 0.70 -13.66 23.89
C PHE A 370 1.10 -13.99 22.45
N VAL A 371 2.39 -14.27 22.21
CA VAL A 371 2.88 -14.59 20.85
C VAL A 371 2.15 -15.81 20.27
N THR A 372 1.89 -16.85 21.08
CA THR A 372 1.14 -18.03 20.64
C THR A 372 -0.29 -17.67 20.24
N LYS A 373 -0.98 -16.86 21.05
CA LYS A 373 -2.34 -16.38 20.74
C LYS A 373 -2.37 -15.61 19.42
N ILE A 374 -1.46 -14.66 19.25
CA ILE A 374 -1.36 -13.83 18.04
C ILE A 374 -1.01 -14.67 16.81
N SER A 375 -0.04 -15.58 16.93
CA SER A 375 0.37 -16.47 15.84
C SER A 375 -0.78 -17.40 15.41
N GLY A 376 -1.61 -17.82 16.37
CA GLY A 376 -2.83 -18.60 16.12
C GLY A 376 -3.89 -17.83 15.33
N SER A 377 -4.13 -16.57 15.65
CA SER A 377 -5.05 -15.72 14.86
C SER A 377 -4.59 -15.55 13.41
N CYS A 378 -3.27 -15.45 13.19
CA CYS A 378 -2.67 -15.24 11.87
C CYS A 378 -2.47 -16.51 11.05
N PHE A 379 -2.91 -17.65 11.59
CA PHE A 379 -2.62 -18.95 11.07
C PHE A 379 -3.11 -19.20 9.64
N ASN A 380 -4.30 -18.71 9.28
CA ASN A 380 -4.81 -18.86 7.92
C ASN A 380 -3.93 -18.13 6.87
N GLN A 381 -3.24 -17.05 7.26
CA GLN A 381 -2.29 -16.38 6.38
C GLN A 381 -0.96 -17.15 6.29
N ASN A 382 -0.55 -17.84 7.36
CA ASN A 382 0.62 -18.72 7.35
C ASN A 382 0.52 -19.82 6.28
N LEU A 383 -0.65 -20.41 6.12
CA LEU A 383 -0.85 -21.48 5.15
C LEU A 383 -0.64 -20.99 3.71
N LYS A 384 -1.07 -19.76 3.41
CA LYS A 384 -0.82 -19.14 2.11
C LYS A 384 0.66 -18.77 1.92
N MET A 385 1.35 -18.34 2.97
CA MET A 385 2.78 -18.05 2.92
C MET A 385 3.62 -19.29 2.56
N LEU A 386 3.24 -20.46 3.09
CA LEU A 386 3.88 -21.72 2.70
C LEU A 386 3.69 -22.04 1.22
N GLU A 387 2.56 -21.64 0.61
CA GLU A 387 2.32 -21.82 -0.82
C GLU A 387 3.09 -20.78 -1.67
N GLU A 388 3.33 -19.58 -1.15
CA GLU A 388 3.94 -18.44 -1.86
C GLU A 388 4.88 -17.60 -0.96
N PRO A 389 6.21 -17.74 -1.07
CA PRO A 389 7.20 -17.02 -0.25
C PRO A 389 7.10 -15.49 -0.29
N SER A 390 6.59 -14.95 -1.40
CA SER A 390 6.33 -13.52 -1.57
C SER A 390 5.30 -12.97 -0.57
N LEU A 391 4.57 -13.83 0.15
CA LEU A 391 3.56 -13.45 1.15
C LEU A 391 4.11 -13.33 2.57
N LYS A 392 5.44 -13.42 2.79
CA LYS A 392 6.07 -13.20 4.11
C LYS A 392 5.68 -11.84 4.72
N SER A 393 5.53 -10.80 3.90
CA SER A 393 5.03 -9.50 4.31
C SER A 393 3.61 -9.55 4.87
N GLY A 394 2.74 -10.39 4.30
CA GLY A 394 1.37 -10.61 4.75
C GLY A 394 1.32 -11.20 6.16
N PHE A 395 2.12 -12.25 6.43
CA PHE A 395 2.15 -12.84 7.77
C PHE A 395 2.67 -11.87 8.84
N LEU A 396 3.79 -11.18 8.58
CA LEU A 396 4.32 -10.19 9.51
C LEU A 396 3.32 -9.05 9.76
N SER A 397 2.64 -8.60 8.70
CA SER A 397 1.55 -7.63 8.81
C SER A 397 0.45 -8.15 9.74
N CYS A 398 -0.02 -9.38 9.55
CA CYS A 398 -1.01 -9.97 10.44
C CYS A 398 -0.54 -10.04 11.90
N LEU A 399 0.69 -10.50 12.16
CA LEU A 399 1.21 -10.58 13.53
C LEU A 399 1.17 -9.21 14.21
N SER A 400 1.62 -8.17 13.51
CA SER A 400 1.62 -6.81 14.01
C SER A 400 0.20 -6.26 14.22
N ILE A 401 -0.71 -6.54 13.30
CA ILE A 401 -2.14 -6.19 13.37
C ILE A 401 -2.84 -6.85 14.58
N GLU A 402 -2.64 -8.14 14.77
CA GLU A 402 -3.26 -8.90 15.87
C GLU A 402 -2.62 -8.54 17.22
N ALA A 403 -1.30 -8.30 17.25
CA ALA A 403 -0.63 -7.80 18.45
C ALA A 403 -1.20 -6.43 18.87
N ALA A 404 -1.35 -5.52 17.91
CA ALA A 404 -1.96 -4.22 18.12
C ALA A 404 -3.37 -4.32 18.71
N LYS A 405 -4.25 -5.14 18.11
CA LYS A 405 -5.60 -5.42 18.64
C LYS A 405 -5.56 -5.82 20.11
N GLU A 406 -4.67 -6.75 20.45
CA GLU A 406 -4.58 -7.26 21.80
C GLU A 406 -4.07 -6.20 22.79
N VAL A 407 -3.10 -5.37 22.40
CA VAL A 407 -2.64 -4.24 23.22
C VAL A 407 -3.77 -3.26 23.49
N LEU A 408 -4.55 -2.91 22.47
CA LEU A 408 -5.70 -2.02 22.61
C LEU A 408 -6.74 -2.60 23.58
N ASN A 409 -7.05 -3.88 23.43
CA ASN A 409 -7.97 -4.59 24.33
C ASN A 409 -7.48 -4.56 25.78
N GLN A 410 -6.19 -4.82 26.02
CA GLN A 410 -5.60 -4.79 27.37
C GLN A 410 -5.60 -3.40 28.00
N LYS A 411 -5.51 -2.34 27.20
CA LYS A 411 -5.62 -0.95 27.67
C LYS A 411 -7.06 -0.50 27.93
N GLY A 412 -8.05 -1.37 27.77
CA GLY A 412 -9.46 -1.01 27.91
C GLY A 412 -9.93 -0.05 26.82
N MET A 413 -9.18 0.08 25.73
CA MET A 413 -9.59 0.81 24.53
C MET A 413 -10.51 -0.10 23.72
N THR A 414 -11.61 -0.51 24.35
CA THR A 414 -12.65 -1.38 23.79
C THR A 414 -13.84 -0.56 23.31
N HIS A 415 -14.73 -1.23 22.57
CA HIS A 415 -15.78 -0.69 21.70
C HIS A 415 -16.78 0.31 22.33
N GLU A 416 -16.82 0.41 23.67
CA GLU A 416 -17.91 1.08 24.38
C GLU A 416 -17.59 2.51 24.85
N GLN A 417 -16.31 2.94 24.87
CA GLN A 417 -15.92 4.24 25.46
C GLN A 417 -15.89 5.42 24.47
N GLY A 418 -16.53 5.33 23.30
CA GLY A 418 -16.52 6.40 22.30
C GLY A 418 -15.14 6.67 21.66
N ASN A 419 -14.16 5.82 21.94
CA ASN A 419 -12.93 5.66 21.18
C ASN A 419 -13.05 4.30 20.48
N ASN A 420 -13.39 4.31 19.19
CA ASN A 420 -13.69 3.10 18.42
C ASN A 420 -12.39 2.31 18.16
N PRO A 421 -12.24 1.08 18.69
CA PRO A 421 -11.05 0.26 18.52
C PRO A 421 -10.79 -0.06 17.05
N LEU A 422 -11.79 -0.05 16.18
CA LEU A 422 -11.63 -0.26 14.74
C LEU A 422 -10.88 0.91 14.08
N ALA A 423 -11.14 2.14 14.53
CA ALA A 423 -10.51 3.32 13.99
C ALA A 423 -9.05 3.44 14.50
N LEU A 424 -8.81 3.08 15.75
CA LEU A 424 -7.45 2.97 16.28
C LEU A 424 -6.70 1.75 15.68
N TYR A 425 -7.38 0.62 15.48
CA TYR A 425 -6.87 -0.55 14.77
C TYR A 425 -6.41 -0.20 13.35
N ASN A 426 -7.24 0.54 12.61
CA ASN A 426 -6.93 1.08 11.29
C ASN A 426 -5.67 1.97 11.33
N SER A 427 -5.58 2.86 12.34
CA SER A 427 -4.38 3.70 12.54
C SER A 427 -3.10 2.88 12.80
N ILE A 428 -3.21 1.67 13.35
CA ILE A 428 -2.05 0.81 13.69
C ILE A 428 -1.66 -0.09 12.53
N GLU A 429 -2.66 -0.64 11.82
CA GLU A 429 -2.47 -1.27 10.51
C GLU A 429 -1.69 -0.32 9.59
N TYR A 430 -1.99 0.99 9.65
CA TYR A 430 -1.36 2.00 8.81
C TYR A 430 -0.08 2.64 9.35
N ALA A 431 0.05 2.86 10.67
CA ALA A 431 1.31 3.35 11.26
C ALA A 431 2.45 2.32 11.14
N ARG A 432 2.20 1.18 10.47
CA ARG A 432 3.15 0.08 10.24
C ARG A 432 3.86 -0.29 11.53
N VAL A 433 3.11 -0.23 12.64
CA VAL A 433 3.68 -0.48 13.95
C VAL A 433 4.10 -1.93 13.94
N ARG A 434 5.40 -2.14 13.77
CA ARG A 434 5.96 -3.46 13.83
C ARG A 434 6.13 -3.84 15.28
N PHE A 435 5.94 -5.12 15.54
CA PHE A 435 6.25 -5.72 16.82
C PHE A 435 7.44 -6.66 16.60
N PRO A 436 8.68 -6.17 16.44
CA PRO A 436 9.81 -7.02 16.05
C PRO A 436 10.03 -8.22 16.98
N ALA A 437 9.75 -8.10 18.29
CA ALA A 437 9.86 -9.23 19.19
C ALA A 437 8.76 -10.26 18.94
N VAL A 438 7.51 -9.83 18.77
CA VAL A 438 6.39 -10.72 18.38
C VAL A 438 6.62 -11.34 17.00
N GLU A 439 7.09 -10.57 16.03
CA GLU A 439 7.40 -11.02 14.66
C GLU A 439 8.49 -12.10 14.67
N ARG A 440 9.63 -11.85 15.35
CA ARG A 440 10.70 -12.85 15.48
C ARG A 440 10.21 -14.11 16.17
N ALA A 441 9.45 -13.98 17.26
CA ALA A 441 8.94 -15.11 18.01
C ALA A 441 7.88 -15.89 17.22
N GLY A 442 6.99 -15.20 16.49
CA GLY A 442 5.99 -15.80 15.61
C GLY A 442 6.61 -16.56 14.44
N VAL A 443 7.64 -15.99 13.80
CA VAL A 443 8.44 -16.69 12.77
C VAL A 443 9.16 -17.90 13.35
N SER A 444 9.71 -17.80 14.56
CA SER A 444 10.33 -18.94 15.24
C SER A 444 9.32 -20.06 15.51
N ASN A 445 8.14 -19.71 16.03
CA ASN A 445 7.06 -20.67 16.27
C ASN A 445 6.62 -21.36 14.98
N LEU A 446 6.56 -20.62 13.86
CA LEU A 446 6.24 -21.17 12.56
C LEU A 446 7.32 -22.14 12.07
N LYS A 447 8.60 -21.79 12.23
CA LYS A 447 9.73 -22.69 11.91
C LYS A 447 9.67 -23.98 12.72
N ASP A 448 9.40 -23.88 14.02
CA ASP A 448 9.28 -25.05 14.91
C ASP A 448 8.09 -25.94 14.52
N LEU A 449 6.97 -25.32 14.13
CA LEU A 449 5.77 -26.02 13.69
C LEU A 449 6.01 -26.76 12.37
N VAL A 450 6.66 -26.09 11.40
CA VAL A 450 7.06 -26.69 10.13
C VAL A 450 8.05 -27.84 10.37
N ALA A 451 9.08 -27.65 11.18
CA ALA A 451 10.06 -28.70 11.48
C ALA A 451 9.43 -29.96 12.12
N LYS A 452 8.41 -29.78 12.97
CA LYS A 452 7.62 -30.89 13.55
C LYS A 452 6.83 -31.66 12.50
N VAL A 453 6.34 -30.98 11.47
CA VAL A 453 5.60 -31.60 10.35
C VAL A 453 6.54 -32.14 9.27
N GLU A 454 7.74 -31.58 9.07
CA GLU A 454 8.69 -32.05 8.06
C GLU A 454 9.37 -33.37 8.43
N LYS A 455 9.74 -33.56 9.70
CA LYS A 455 10.55 -34.70 10.14
C LYS A 455 9.96 -36.07 9.77
N PRO A 456 8.64 -36.30 9.85
CA PRO A 456 8.01 -37.55 9.38
C PRO A 456 7.91 -37.65 7.85
N HIS A 457 7.90 -36.53 7.12
CA HIS A 457 7.62 -36.46 5.68
C HIS A 457 8.86 -36.48 4.79
N MET A 458 10.05 -36.19 5.34
CA MET A 458 11.31 -36.23 4.59
C MET A 458 11.54 -37.57 3.88
N LYS A 459 11.20 -38.68 4.56
CA LYS A 459 11.34 -40.02 3.99
C LYS A 459 10.39 -40.22 2.80
N ALA A 460 9.12 -39.82 2.94
CA ALA A 460 8.14 -39.88 1.86
C ALA A 460 8.53 -38.99 0.67
N PHE A 461 9.14 -37.82 0.93
CA PHE A 461 9.67 -36.95 -0.11
C PHE A 461 10.84 -37.57 -0.87
N GLN A 462 11.79 -38.19 -0.17
CA GLN A 462 12.90 -38.90 -0.78
C GLN A 462 12.42 -40.08 -1.65
N GLU A 463 11.43 -40.83 -1.17
CA GLU A 463 10.79 -41.92 -1.91
C GLU A 463 10.06 -41.39 -3.16
N ALA A 464 9.36 -40.26 -3.07
CA ALA A 464 8.67 -39.60 -4.17
C ALA A 464 9.61 -39.18 -5.31
N VAL A 465 10.73 -38.54 -4.98
CA VAL A 465 11.70 -38.08 -5.98
C VAL A 465 12.40 -39.26 -6.64
N GLN A 466 12.68 -40.34 -5.88
CA GLN A 466 13.25 -41.58 -6.44
C GLN A 466 12.28 -42.30 -7.37
N SER A 467 10.98 -42.33 -7.03
CA SER A 467 9.94 -42.95 -7.87
C SER A 467 9.51 -42.08 -9.05
N LYS A 468 9.88 -40.79 -9.06
CA LYS A 468 9.39 -39.75 -9.98
C LYS A 468 7.87 -39.56 -9.94
N ASP A 469 7.24 -39.90 -8.82
CA ASP A 469 5.79 -39.80 -8.62
C ASP A 469 5.47 -38.85 -7.46
N CYS A 470 5.64 -37.55 -7.72
CA CYS A 470 5.28 -36.51 -6.76
C CYS A 470 3.75 -36.40 -6.54
N ASP A 471 2.93 -36.99 -7.41
CA ASP A 471 1.49 -36.89 -7.29
C ASP A 471 0.94 -37.91 -6.28
N HIS A 472 1.35 -39.18 -6.36
CA HIS A 472 0.89 -40.22 -5.42
C HIS A 472 1.56 -40.15 -4.05
N ALA A 473 2.84 -39.74 -3.98
CA ALA A 473 3.56 -39.75 -2.71
C ALA A 473 3.02 -38.75 -1.67
N PHE A 474 2.29 -37.72 -2.14
CA PHE A 474 1.62 -36.73 -1.29
C PHE A 474 0.10 -36.77 -1.41
N ASP A 475 -0.48 -37.77 -2.09
CA ASP A 475 -1.93 -38.00 -2.13
C ASP A 475 -2.38 -38.81 -0.91
N TYR A 476 -1.98 -38.34 0.28
CA TYR A 476 -2.43 -38.94 1.52
C TYR A 476 -3.87 -38.49 1.77
N LYS A 477 -4.83 -39.40 1.59
CA LYS A 477 -6.18 -39.23 2.14
C LYS A 477 -6.06 -39.18 3.66
N ALA A 478 -5.87 -37.99 4.19
CA ALA A 478 -5.84 -37.78 5.63
C ALA A 478 -7.19 -38.26 6.19
N THR A 479 -7.13 -39.24 7.08
CA THR A 479 -8.36 -39.83 7.62
C THR A 479 -9.00 -38.86 8.61
N GLU A 480 -10.33 -38.91 8.75
CA GLU A 480 -11.06 -38.12 9.75
C GLU A 480 -10.51 -38.34 11.18
N ALA A 481 -9.95 -39.54 11.45
CA ALA A 481 -9.24 -39.88 12.67
C ALA A 481 -7.96 -39.04 12.89
N GLN A 482 -7.15 -38.83 11.83
CA GLN A 482 -5.96 -37.99 11.90
C GLN A 482 -6.31 -36.50 12.08
N ALA A 483 -7.40 -36.03 11.47
CA ALA A 483 -7.90 -34.67 11.69
C ALA A 483 -8.32 -34.45 13.15
N LYS A 484 -8.99 -35.45 13.75
CA LYS A 484 -9.45 -35.42 15.13
C LYS A 484 -8.31 -35.51 16.14
N GLU A 485 -7.25 -36.25 15.83
CA GLU A 485 -6.06 -36.40 16.67
C GLU A 485 -5.14 -35.17 16.64
N LEU A 486 -4.93 -34.60 15.45
CA LEU A 486 -4.07 -33.44 15.26
C LEU A 486 -4.74 -32.13 15.72
N GLY A 487 -6.06 -32.05 15.62
CA GLY A 487 -6.81 -30.80 15.74
C GLY A 487 -6.80 -30.02 14.42
N VAL A 488 -7.82 -29.19 14.21
CA VAL A 488 -8.10 -28.51 12.93
C VAL A 488 -6.91 -27.70 12.41
N GLU A 489 -6.22 -26.98 13.30
CA GLU A 489 -5.05 -26.18 12.93
C GLU A 489 -3.89 -27.06 12.42
N LYS A 490 -3.48 -28.07 13.19
CA LYS A 490 -2.39 -29.00 12.79
C LYS A 490 -2.72 -29.75 11.50
N PHE A 491 -3.99 -30.06 11.27
CA PHE A 491 -4.47 -30.69 10.04
C PHE A 491 -4.35 -29.78 8.82
N GLN A 492 -4.62 -28.48 8.97
CA GLN A 492 -4.43 -27.52 7.89
C GLN A 492 -2.95 -27.30 7.55
N ILE A 493 -2.04 -27.22 8.54
CA ILE A 493 -0.58 -27.21 8.26
C ILE A 493 -0.19 -28.44 7.47
N TYR A 494 -0.67 -29.61 7.90
CA TYR A 494 -0.35 -30.87 7.25
C TYR A 494 -0.67 -30.82 5.74
N PHE A 495 -1.84 -30.30 5.36
CA PHE A 495 -2.20 -30.11 3.95
C PHE A 495 -1.34 -29.08 3.22
N ALA A 496 -1.06 -27.93 3.83
CA ALA A 496 -0.21 -26.91 3.22
C ALA A 496 1.22 -27.43 3.00
N VAL A 497 1.79 -28.12 3.98
CA VAL A 497 3.11 -28.76 3.89
C VAL A 497 3.12 -29.84 2.80
N GLN A 498 2.04 -30.63 2.64
CA GLN A 498 1.95 -31.58 1.53
C GLN A 498 1.94 -30.91 0.16
N LYS A 499 1.17 -29.83 -0.02
CA LYS A 499 1.16 -29.07 -1.27
C LYS A 499 2.53 -28.46 -1.57
N LEU A 500 3.18 -27.91 -0.56
CA LEU A 500 4.53 -27.36 -0.68
C LEU A 500 5.53 -28.44 -1.09
N ASN A 501 5.55 -29.57 -0.39
CA ASN A 501 6.39 -30.73 -0.71
C ASN A 501 6.15 -31.22 -2.14
N LYS A 502 4.90 -31.29 -2.58
CA LYS A 502 4.55 -31.66 -3.95
C LYS A 502 5.11 -30.67 -4.99
N ARG A 503 5.04 -29.36 -4.72
CA ARG A 503 5.62 -28.31 -5.58
C ARG A 503 7.15 -28.42 -5.65
N ILE A 504 7.81 -28.54 -4.51
CA ILE A 504 9.28 -28.67 -4.42
C ILE A 504 9.74 -29.95 -5.14
N CYS A 505 9.02 -31.07 -4.95
CA CYS A 505 9.30 -32.33 -5.63
C CYS A 505 9.27 -32.18 -7.16
N ARG A 506 8.27 -31.48 -7.71
CA ARG A 506 8.19 -31.19 -9.15
C ARG A 506 9.36 -30.33 -9.63
N GLN A 507 9.72 -29.27 -8.90
CA GLN A 507 10.89 -28.45 -9.22
C GLN A 507 12.19 -29.26 -9.23
N TYR A 508 12.33 -30.22 -8.30
CA TYR A 508 13.46 -31.16 -8.30
C TYR A 508 13.50 -32.01 -9.56
N LEU A 509 12.37 -32.60 -9.95
CA LEU A 509 12.28 -33.40 -11.17
C LEU A 509 12.60 -32.57 -12.42
N ASP A 510 12.09 -31.33 -12.49
CA ASP A 510 12.32 -30.42 -13.61
C ASP A 510 13.79 -29.96 -13.72
N SER A 511 14.48 -29.83 -12.57
CA SER A 511 15.91 -29.48 -12.53
C SER A 511 16.86 -30.61 -12.95
N GLY A 512 16.37 -31.86 -13.08
CA GLY A 512 17.18 -33.03 -13.42
C GLY A 512 18.07 -33.55 -12.27
N GLU A 513 17.98 -32.96 -11.08
CA GLU A 513 18.69 -33.43 -9.88
C GLU A 513 18.18 -34.81 -9.46
N ARG A 514 19.06 -35.83 -9.47
CA ARG A 514 18.69 -37.23 -9.15
C ARG A 514 18.81 -37.59 -7.67
N ARG A 515 19.36 -36.70 -6.84
CA ARG A 515 19.64 -36.99 -5.43
C ARG A 515 19.25 -35.81 -4.56
N VAL A 516 18.28 -36.03 -3.68
CA VAL A 516 17.87 -35.07 -2.67
C VAL A 516 18.70 -35.32 -1.41
N THR A 517 19.57 -34.39 -1.05
CA THR A 517 20.21 -34.37 0.26
C THR A 517 19.33 -33.58 1.24
N ALA A 518 19.51 -33.80 2.54
CA ALA A 518 18.83 -33.00 3.55
C ALA A 518 19.20 -31.50 3.40
N ASP A 519 20.43 -31.20 2.97
CA ASP A 519 20.93 -29.84 2.83
C ASP A 519 20.36 -29.15 1.58
N ASN A 520 20.30 -29.82 0.42
CA ASN A 520 19.69 -29.23 -0.77
C ASN A 520 18.18 -29.03 -0.58
N PHE A 521 17.51 -29.98 0.11
CA PHE A 521 16.09 -29.84 0.43
C PHE A 521 15.85 -28.66 1.37
N LYS A 522 16.68 -28.52 2.41
CA LYS A 522 16.66 -27.35 3.30
C LYS A 522 17.01 -26.06 2.60
N GLU A 523 17.92 -26.07 1.62
CA GLU A 523 18.26 -24.90 0.80
C GLU A 523 17.06 -24.48 -0.03
N LYS A 524 16.41 -25.42 -0.75
CA LYS A 524 15.22 -25.12 -1.53
C LYS A 524 14.00 -24.77 -0.67
N LEU A 525 13.90 -25.25 0.57
CA LEU A 525 12.91 -24.79 1.56
C LEU A 525 13.30 -23.45 2.21
N GLY A 526 14.58 -23.19 2.42
CA GLY A 526 15.11 -21.95 2.99
C GLY A 526 14.87 -20.76 2.07
N ILE A 527 14.78 -21.01 0.76
CA ILE A 527 14.28 -20.03 -0.22
C ILE A 527 12.81 -19.63 0.07
N PHE A 528 12.03 -20.46 0.79
CA PHE A 528 10.64 -20.20 1.16
C PHE A 528 10.45 -19.57 2.56
N PHE A 529 11.47 -19.55 3.45
CA PHE A 529 11.39 -19.04 4.83
C PHE A 529 12.39 -17.92 5.14
#